data_AF-A0AAW1BDD4-F1
#
_entry.id   AF-A0AAW1BDD4-F1
#
_cell.length_a   1.000
_cell.length_b   1.000
_cell.length_c   1.000
_cell.angle_alpha   90.00
_cell.angle_beta   90.00
_cell.angle_gamma   90.00
#
_symmetry.space_group_name_H-M   'P 1'
#
loop_
_entity.id
_entity.type
_entity.pdbx_description
1 polymer ?
#
loop_
_entity_poly.entity_id
_entity_poly.type
_entity_poly.pdbx_seq_one_letter_code
_entity_poly.pdbx_strand_id
1 'polypeptide(L)'
;MYDKDRRIPTFSAYIYQPGQGIRSEEWKIEPQLALRKDREYRRHKSMELEETCGIDHQRLANSQAVEEDYYNADPYDRGHLAPALHQPDQDSKDATFTLTNIVPQLHALNNGEWKTSCAFSETSKAQIRSKLLVPNPGTVP
;
A
#
# COMPACT_ATOMS: atom_id res chain seq x y z
N MET A 1 8.44 8.78 -0.60
CA MET A 1 9.92 8.70 -0.39
C MET A 1 10.19 7.66 0.65
N TYR A 2 11.33 7.00 0.53
CA TYR A 2 11.70 5.87 1.36
C TYR A 2 13.04 6.13 2.03
N ASP A 3 13.08 5.93 3.35
CA ASP A 3 14.30 5.99 4.16
C ASP A 3 14.85 4.57 4.28
N LYS A 4 15.96 4.30 3.58
CA LYS A 4 16.57 2.96 3.54
C LYS A 4 17.27 2.59 4.84
N ASP A 5 17.80 3.58 5.57
CA ASP A 5 18.53 3.33 6.80
C ASP A 5 17.56 2.92 7.92
N ARG A 6 16.36 3.53 7.91
CA ARG A 6 15.26 3.15 8.82
C ARG A 6 14.31 2.10 8.25
N ARG A 7 14.49 1.71 6.98
CA ARG A 7 13.62 0.80 6.23
C ARG A 7 12.12 1.16 6.29
N ILE A 8 11.80 2.45 6.29
CA ILE A 8 10.40 2.91 6.36
C ILE A 8 10.11 3.97 5.29
N PRO A 9 8.90 3.99 4.73
CA PRO A 9 8.46 5.13 3.95
C PRO A 9 8.26 6.34 4.87
N THR A 10 8.82 7.48 4.45
CA THR A 10 8.67 8.76 5.15
C THR A 10 7.47 9.54 4.64
N PHE A 11 7.06 9.31 3.39
CA PHE A 11 5.82 9.82 2.83
C PHE A 11 5.32 8.93 1.70
N SER A 12 3.99 8.89 1.54
CA SER A 12 3.30 8.30 0.39
C SER A 12 2.38 9.33 -0.23
N ALA A 13 2.31 9.34 -1.57
CA ALA A 13 1.40 10.18 -2.33
C ALA A 13 0.74 9.31 -3.39
N TYR A 14 -0.59 9.37 -3.46
CA TYR A 14 -1.39 8.56 -4.37
C TYR A 14 -2.62 9.34 -4.81
N ILE A 15 -3.17 8.98 -5.97
CA ILE A 15 -4.45 9.52 -6.43
C ILE A 15 -5.54 8.63 -5.86
N TYR A 16 -6.47 9.24 -5.13
CA TYR A 16 -7.65 8.54 -4.65
C TYR A 16 -8.54 8.14 -5.83
N GLN A 17 -8.68 6.83 -6.08
CA GLN A 17 -9.46 6.24 -7.15
C GLN A 17 -10.04 4.89 -6.67
N PRO A 18 -11.09 4.88 -5.84
CA PRO A 18 -11.66 3.65 -5.31
C PRO A 18 -12.25 2.82 -6.46
N GLY A 19 -11.97 1.52 -6.45
CA GLY A 19 -12.56 0.59 -7.39
C GLY A 19 -12.62 -0.84 -6.87
N GLN A 20 -13.00 -1.74 -7.77
CA GLN A 20 -13.26 -3.14 -7.47
C GLN A 20 -11.97 -3.88 -7.10
N GLY A 21 -12.13 -4.98 -6.36
CA GLY A 21 -11.02 -5.82 -5.92
C GLY A 21 -11.07 -6.07 -4.41
N ILE A 22 -10.39 -7.13 -4.00
CA ILE A 22 -10.30 -7.60 -2.63
C ILE A 22 -9.01 -7.13 -1.98
N ARG A 23 -9.04 -7.02 -0.66
CA ARG A 23 -7.85 -6.78 0.15
C ARG A 23 -6.94 -8.01 0.06
N SER A 24 -5.64 -7.82 -0.17
CA SER A 24 -4.67 -8.91 -0.09
C SER A 24 -4.39 -9.30 1.37
N GLU A 25 -3.94 -10.53 1.57
CA GLU A 25 -3.43 -11.02 2.85
C GLU A 25 -1.92 -11.25 2.82
N GLU A 26 -1.32 -11.11 1.64
CA GLU A 26 0.10 -11.38 1.40
C GLU A 26 0.92 -10.09 1.43
N TRP A 27 1.95 -10.08 2.26
CA TRP A 27 2.95 -9.03 2.29
C TRP A 27 4.04 -9.32 1.28
N LYS A 28 4.42 -8.30 0.51
CA LYS A 28 5.31 -8.46 -0.65
C LYS A 28 6.52 -7.54 -0.52
N ILE A 29 7.61 -7.93 -1.14
CA ILE A 29 8.79 -7.09 -1.36
C ILE A 29 8.80 -6.57 -2.80
N GLU A 30 9.63 -5.57 -3.05
CA GLU A 30 9.89 -5.02 -4.38
C GLU A 30 11.30 -5.44 -4.86
N PRO A 31 11.43 -6.54 -5.64
CA PRO A 31 12.73 -7.09 -6.07
C PRO A 31 13.67 -6.07 -6.71
N GLN A 32 13.10 -5.15 -7.50
CA GLN A 32 13.81 -4.09 -8.20
C GLN A 32 14.66 -3.20 -7.29
N LEU A 33 14.33 -3.06 -6.00
CA LEU A 33 15.08 -2.23 -5.05
C LEU A 33 16.41 -2.88 -4.66
N ALA A 34 16.43 -4.18 -4.46
CA ALA A 34 17.63 -4.98 -4.15
C ALA A 34 18.50 -5.23 -5.40
N LEU A 35 17.87 -5.23 -6.57
CA LEU A 35 18.50 -5.59 -7.85
C LEU A 35 18.85 -4.40 -8.76
N ARG A 36 18.76 -3.15 -8.30
CA ARG A 36 18.92 -1.94 -9.16
C ARG A 36 20.16 -1.92 -10.07
N LYS A 37 21.27 -2.53 -9.65
CA LYS A 37 22.54 -2.56 -10.40
C LYS A 37 22.72 -3.82 -11.26
N ASP A 38 21.84 -4.79 -11.10
CA ASP A 38 21.87 -6.07 -11.79
C ASP A 38 20.95 -6.03 -13.01
N ARG A 39 21.19 -6.84 -14.04
CA ARG A 39 20.19 -7.07 -15.10
C ARG A 39 19.16 -8.12 -14.69
N GLU A 40 19.41 -8.84 -13.61
CA GLU A 40 18.52 -9.85 -13.03
C GLU A 40 17.13 -9.32 -12.69
N TYR A 41 16.96 -8.02 -12.35
CA TYR A 41 15.63 -7.46 -12.03
C TYR A 41 14.57 -7.73 -13.10
N ARG A 42 14.97 -7.91 -14.37
CA ARG A 42 14.07 -8.21 -15.50
C ARG A 42 13.43 -9.60 -15.43
N ARG A 43 13.97 -10.51 -14.62
CA ARG A 43 13.41 -11.84 -14.39
C ARG A 43 12.37 -11.85 -13.28
N HIS A 44 12.28 -10.77 -12.50
CA HIS A 44 11.34 -10.65 -11.40
C HIS A 44 10.13 -9.82 -11.80
N LYS A 45 9.01 -10.09 -11.13
CA LYS A 45 7.85 -9.22 -11.10
C LYS A 45 8.15 -7.97 -10.28
N SER A 46 7.33 -6.94 -10.45
CA SER A 46 7.45 -5.69 -9.68
C SER A 46 7.19 -5.86 -8.18
N MET A 47 6.51 -6.93 -7.78
CA MET A 47 6.25 -7.31 -6.39
C MET A 47 6.18 -8.84 -6.26
N GLU A 48 6.82 -9.40 -5.23
CA GLU A 48 6.94 -10.84 -5.00
C GLU A 48 6.93 -11.14 -3.50
N LEU A 49 6.60 -12.38 -3.12
CA LEU A 49 6.77 -12.83 -1.74
C LEU A 49 8.25 -12.99 -1.44
N GLU A 50 8.68 -12.56 -0.25
CA GLU A 50 10.07 -12.68 0.20
C GLU A 50 10.55 -14.15 0.13
N GLU A 51 9.71 -15.08 0.60
CA GLU A 51 9.99 -16.52 0.64
C GLU A 51 10.30 -17.13 -0.73
N THR A 52 9.67 -16.63 -1.80
CA THR A 52 9.75 -17.25 -3.14
C THR A 52 10.52 -16.44 -4.15
N CYS A 53 10.95 -15.22 -3.82
CA CYS A 53 11.67 -14.35 -4.76
C CYS A 53 13.07 -14.86 -5.12
N GLY A 54 13.69 -15.72 -4.29
CA GLY A 54 15.02 -16.28 -4.57
C GLY A 54 16.16 -15.27 -4.51
N ILE A 55 15.93 -14.07 -3.98
CA ILE A 55 16.95 -13.05 -3.74
C ILE A 55 17.53 -13.26 -2.34
N ASP A 56 18.84 -13.09 -2.20
CA ASP A 56 19.52 -13.13 -0.90
C ASP A 56 18.88 -12.16 0.11
N HIS A 57 18.55 -12.68 1.31
CA HIS A 57 17.90 -11.95 2.39
C HIS A 57 18.67 -10.68 2.77
N GLN A 58 19.99 -10.78 2.89
CA GLN A 58 20.80 -9.63 3.29
C GLN A 58 20.77 -8.53 2.23
N ARG A 59 20.68 -8.90 0.95
CA ARG A 59 20.52 -7.96 -0.17
C ARG A 59 19.16 -7.28 -0.13
N LEU A 60 18.08 -7.99 0.21
CA LEU A 60 16.74 -7.43 0.42
C LEU A 60 16.76 -6.43 1.58
N ALA A 61 17.22 -6.87 2.75
CA ALA A 61 17.28 -6.08 3.97
C ALA A 61 18.17 -4.81 3.84
N ASN A 62 19.20 -4.83 2.97
CA ASN A 62 20.00 -3.63 2.69
C ASN A 62 19.28 -2.60 1.79
N SER A 63 18.13 -2.95 1.22
CA SER A 63 17.42 -2.13 0.23
C SER A 63 16.02 -1.67 0.68
N GLN A 64 15.35 -2.49 1.48
CA GLN A 64 13.97 -2.28 1.93
C GLN A 64 13.69 -3.06 3.22
N ALA A 65 12.50 -2.87 3.79
CA ALA A 65 11.99 -3.67 4.88
C ALA A 65 11.73 -5.11 4.43
N VAL A 66 11.96 -6.05 5.34
CA VAL A 66 11.73 -7.48 5.17
C VAL A 66 10.75 -7.98 6.25
N GLU A 67 10.25 -9.20 6.11
CA GLU A 67 9.29 -9.79 7.05
C GLU A 67 9.79 -9.79 8.50
N GLU A 68 11.10 -10.00 8.68
CA GLU A 68 11.76 -10.00 9.98
C GLU A 68 11.60 -8.66 10.72
N ASP A 69 11.55 -7.53 10.01
CA ASP A 69 11.39 -6.20 10.63
C ASP A 69 10.04 -6.03 11.34
N TYR A 70 9.06 -6.89 11.05
CA TYR A 70 7.71 -6.88 11.63
C TYR A 70 7.41 -8.14 12.46
N TYR A 71 8.39 -9.00 12.69
CA TYR A 71 8.23 -10.19 13.52
C TYR A 71 8.16 -9.82 15.01
N ASN A 72 7.18 -10.37 15.74
CA ASN A 72 6.95 -10.07 17.17
C ASN A 72 6.90 -8.57 17.51
N ALA A 73 6.37 -7.76 16.60
CA ALA A 73 6.36 -6.30 16.73
C ALA A 73 5.24 -5.75 17.64
N ASP A 74 4.77 -6.48 18.65
CA ASP A 74 3.76 -5.95 19.59
C ASP A 74 4.28 -4.67 20.28
N PRO A 75 3.49 -3.58 20.39
CA PRO A 75 2.06 -3.44 20.07
C PRO A 75 1.77 -2.77 18.70
N TYR A 76 2.55 -3.10 17.66
CA TYR A 76 2.48 -2.49 16.33
C TYR A 76 1.94 -3.46 15.26
N ASP A 77 1.06 -2.92 14.42
CA ASP A 77 0.61 -3.50 13.15
C ASP A 77 1.49 -3.03 11.98
N ARG A 78 1.37 -3.77 10.87
CA ARG A 78 1.76 -3.31 9.52
C ARG A 78 0.76 -2.27 9.00
N GLY A 79 1.02 -1.00 9.32
CA GLY A 79 0.18 0.15 8.98
C GLY A 79 0.41 0.64 7.54
N HIS A 80 -0.66 0.78 6.77
CA HIS A 80 -0.59 1.27 5.39
C HIS A 80 -0.52 2.80 5.33
N LEU A 81 0.42 3.37 4.58
CA LEU A 81 0.41 4.80 4.24
C LEU A 81 -0.52 5.11 3.06
N ALA A 82 -0.48 4.30 2.00
CA ALA A 82 -1.48 4.30 0.93
C ALA A 82 -2.49 3.17 1.18
N PRO A 83 -3.77 3.48 1.47
CA PRO A 83 -4.77 2.46 1.74
C PRO A 83 -5.21 1.73 0.47
N ALA A 84 -5.35 0.40 0.54
CA ALA A 84 -5.90 -0.43 -0.54
C ALA A 84 -7.31 0.01 -0.99
N LEU A 85 -8.12 0.51 -0.03
CA LEU A 85 -9.48 0.96 -0.30
C LEU A 85 -9.54 2.12 -1.30
N HIS A 86 -8.46 2.89 -1.43
CA HIS A 86 -8.39 4.05 -2.31
C HIS A 86 -7.89 3.71 -3.72
N GLN A 87 -7.63 2.43 -4.00
CA GLN A 87 -7.04 1.96 -5.25
C GLN A 87 -8.07 1.41 -6.24
N PRO A 88 -7.83 1.57 -7.56
CA PRO A 88 -8.85 1.36 -8.60
C PRO A 88 -9.11 -0.09 -8.97
N ASP A 89 -8.12 -0.96 -8.82
CA ASP A 89 -8.16 -2.35 -9.28
C ASP A 89 -7.33 -3.27 -8.38
N GLN A 90 -7.39 -4.58 -8.65
CA GLN A 90 -6.71 -5.60 -7.84
C GLN A 90 -5.19 -5.41 -7.82
N ASP A 91 -4.56 -5.14 -8.95
CA ASP A 91 -3.10 -4.97 -9.02
C ASP A 91 -2.65 -3.75 -8.20
N SER A 92 -3.40 -2.66 -8.28
CA SER A 92 -3.15 -1.45 -7.50
C SER A 92 -3.39 -1.67 -6.00
N LYS A 93 -4.40 -2.47 -5.63
CA LYS A 93 -4.65 -2.87 -4.23
C LYS A 93 -3.51 -3.74 -3.71
N ASP A 94 -3.09 -4.74 -4.47
CA ASP A 94 -1.97 -5.63 -4.13
C ASP A 94 -0.67 -4.86 -3.97
N ALA A 95 -0.42 -3.84 -4.79
CA ALA A 95 0.76 -2.98 -4.66
C ALA A 95 0.80 -2.22 -3.32
N THR A 96 -0.34 -1.99 -2.65
CA THR A 96 -0.35 -1.36 -1.32
C THR A 96 0.15 -2.27 -0.20
N PHE A 97 0.28 -3.58 -0.47
CA PHE A 97 0.82 -4.57 0.46
C PHE A 97 2.32 -4.81 0.29
N THR A 98 3.02 -4.01 -0.52
CA THR A 98 4.48 -4.00 -0.49
C THR A 98 4.98 -3.34 0.79
N LEU A 99 6.00 -3.91 1.44
CA LEU A 99 6.55 -3.38 2.70
C LEU A 99 7.11 -1.96 2.58
N THR A 100 7.38 -1.49 1.36
CA THR A 100 7.75 -0.10 1.04
C THR A 100 6.62 0.90 1.28
N ASN A 101 5.38 0.44 1.43
CA ASN A 101 4.20 1.26 1.79
C ASN A 101 3.80 1.10 3.27
N ILE A 102 4.54 0.31 4.04
CA ILE A 102 4.17 -0.09 5.40
C ILE A 102 5.06 0.57 6.44
N VAL A 103 4.44 0.99 7.54
CA VAL A 103 5.11 1.49 8.74
C VAL A 103 4.62 0.73 9.97
N PRO A 104 5.45 0.58 11.03
CA PRO A 104 4.96 0.14 12.33
C PRO A 104 3.94 1.16 12.85
N GLN A 105 2.70 0.72 13.04
CA GLN A 105 1.61 1.58 13.51
C GLN A 105 0.93 0.93 14.71
N LEU A 106 0.75 1.65 15.82
CA LEU A 106 0.11 1.12 17.02
C LEU A 106 -1.25 0.47 16.70
N HIS A 107 -1.52 -0.72 17.26
CA HIS A 107 -2.76 -1.47 17.02
C HIS A 107 -4.02 -0.59 17.21
N ALA A 108 -4.05 0.19 18.28
CA ALA A 108 -5.16 1.08 18.61
C ALA A 108 -5.39 2.17 17.55
N LEU A 109 -4.31 2.70 16.97
CA LEU A 109 -4.39 3.72 15.93
C LEU A 109 -4.81 3.12 14.58
N ASN A 110 -4.16 2.01 14.19
CA ASN A 110 -4.41 1.34 12.91
C ASN A 110 -5.85 0.81 12.82
N ASN A 111 -6.38 0.23 13.90
CA ASN A 111 -7.74 -0.31 13.95
C ASN A 111 -8.82 0.73 14.35
N GLY A 112 -8.40 1.91 14.83
CA GLY A 112 -9.29 3.00 15.24
C GLY A 112 -9.33 4.14 14.22
N GLU A 113 -8.84 5.31 14.65
CA GLU A 113 -8.96 6.57 13.91
C GLU A 113 -8.42 6.50 12.48
N TRP A 114 -7.34 5.76 12.23
CA TRP A 114 -6.76 5.64 10.90
C TRP A 114 -7.72 4.95 9.92
N LYS A 115 -8.28 3.81 10.34
CA LYS A 115 -9.28 3.06 9.57
C LYS A 115 -10.53 3.92 9.32
N THR A 116 -11.01 4.62 10.35
CA THR A 116 -12.17 5.50 10.25
C THR A 116 -11.94 6.65 9.27
N SER A 117 -10.77 7.30 9.34
CA SER A 117 -10.41 8.39 8.43
C SER A 117 -10.36 7.93 6.98
N CYS A 118 -9.79 6.75 6.71
CA CYS A 118 -9.78 6.19 5.36
C CYS A 118 -11.20 5.96 4.83
N ALA A 119 -12.06 5.30 5.61
CA ALA A 119 -13.45 5.03 5.23
C ALA A 119 -14.29 6.32 5.06
N PHE A 120 -14.06 7.33 5.90
CA PHE A 120 -14.74 8.62 5.80
C PHE A 120 -14.36 9.38 4.52
N SER A 121 -13.07 9.34 4.14
CA SER A 121 -12.60 9.96 2.91
C SER A 121 -13.26 9.34 1.67
N GLU A 122 -13.57 8.05 1.73
CA GLU A 122 -14.30 7.35 0.68
C GLU A 122 -15.77 7.76 0.62
N THR A 123 -16.45 7.74 1.75
CA THR A 123 -17.87 8.13 1.85
C THR A 123 -18.08 9.57 1.35
N SER A 124 -17.21 10.49 1.77
CA SER A 124 -17.31 11.90 1.39
C SER A 124 -17.15 12.12 -0.12
N LYS A 125 -16.19 11.43 -0.76
CA LYS A 125 -15.99 11.55 -2.20
C LYS A 125 -17.08 10.87 -3.02
N ALA A 126 -17.59 9.73 -2.56
CA ALA A 126 -18.74 9.07 -3.17
C ALA A 126 -19.97 10.00 -3.16
N GLN A 127 -20.21 10.70 -2.04
CA GLN A 127 -21.33 11.64 -1.90
C GLN A 127 -21.17 12.89 -2.78
N ILE A 128 -19.95 13.40 -2.97
CA ILE A 128 -19.68 14.49 -3.91
C ILE A 128 -19.93 14.03 -5.35
N ARG A 129 -19.42 12.85 -5.73
CA ARG A 129 -19.61 12.29 -7.08
C ARG A 129 -21.08 12.05 -7.41
N SER A 130 -21.88 11.55 -6.47
CA SER A 130 -23.31 11.33 -6.70
C SER A 130 -24.06 12.65 -6.92
N LYS A 131 -23.75 13.70 -6.15
CA LYS A 131 -24.34 15.05 -6.34
C LYS A 131 -24.01 15.67 -7.70
N LEU A 132 -22.82 15.41 -8.24
CA LEU A 132 -22.39 15.92 -9.55
C LEU A 132 -23.00 15.16 -10.74
N LEU A 133 -23.49 13.93 -10.52
CA LEU A 133 -24.10 13.09 -11.54
C LEU A 133 -25.64 13.19 -11.57
N VAL A 134 -26.26 13.93 -10.65
CA VAL A 134 -27.70 14.23 -10.73
C VAL A 134 -27.90 15.23 -11.88
N PRO A 135 -28.64 14.90 -12.96
CA PRO A 135 -28.96 15.87 -13.98
C PRO A 135 -29.79 17.00 -13.36
N ASN A 136 -29.46 18.24 -13.72
CA ASN A 136 -30.25 19.42 -13.33
C ASN A 136 -31.72 19.17 -13.67
N PRO A 137 -32.66 19.22 -12.70
CA PRO A 137 -34.09 19.01 -12.96
C PRO A 137 -34.75 20.21 -13.67
N GLY A 138 -33.99 21.00 -14.45
CA GLY A 138 -34.35 22.32 -14.94
C GLY A 138 -34.33 22.51 -16.45
N THR A 139 -34.26 21.46 -17.25
CA THR A 139 -34.47 21.55 -18.71
C THR A 139 -35.63 20.67 -19.12
N VAL A 140 -36.83 21.24 -19.03
CA VAL A 140 -37.99 20.81 -19.81
C VAL A 140 -38.01 21.71 -21.06
N PRO A 141 -38.17 21.16 -22.28
CA PRO A 141 -38.30 21.95 -23.50
C PRO A 141 -39.59 22.79 -23.54
#